data_AF-A0A7C2XKF1-F1
#
_entry.id   AF-A0A7C2XKF1-F1
#
_cell.length_a   1.000
_cell.length_b   1.000
_cell.length_c   1.000
_cell.angle_alpha   90.00
_cell.angle_beta   90.00
_cell.angle_gamma   90.00
#
_symmetry.space_group_name_H-M   'P 1'
#
loop_
_entity.id
_entity.type
_entity.pdbx_description
1 polymer ?
#
loop_
_entity_poly.entity_id
_entity_poly.type
_entity_poly.pdbx_seq_one_letter_code
_entity_poly.pdbx_strand_id
1 'polypeptide(L)'
;MEDYISFGPVPSRRLGRSLGVNNIPGKTCTYGCVYCQIGKTISMEFERREFYKIDEIINSVNRKIDSVEKRGEKIDFITFVPDGEP
;
A
#
# COMPACT_ATOMS: atom_id res chain seq x y z
N MET A 1 13.62 -1.45 -2.07
CA MET A 1 12.60 -2.46 -2.43
C MET A 1 11.62 -2.73 -1.29
N GLU A 2 11.94 -2.39 -0.03
CA GLU A 2 11.04 -2.60 1.14
C GLU A 2 9.97 -1.53 1.34
N ASP A 3 10.19 -0.31 0.81
CA ASP A 3 9.22 0.80 0.88
C ASP A 3 8.01 0.63 -0.05
N TYR A 4 7.88 -0.51 -0.76
CA TYR A 4 6.80 -0.71 -1.70
C TYR A 4 5.54 -1.30 -1.06
N ILE A 5 5.68 -2.11 0.02
CA ILE A 5 4.54 -2.75 0.71
C ILE A 5 3.91 -1.82 1.76
N SER A 6 4.69 -0.96 2.40
CA SER A 6 4.16 0.07 3.30
C SER A 6 4.89 1.39 3.16
N PHE A 7 4.16 2.50 3.26
CA PHE A 7 4.67 3.84 3.00
C PHE A 7 4.02 4.90 3.90
N GLY A 8 4.63 6.07 3.97
CA GLY A 8 4.17 7.19 4.80
C GLY A 8 4.88 7.28 6.16
N PRO A 9 4.24 7.91 7.17
CA PRO A 9 2.86 8.39 7.18
C PRO A 9 2.68 9.62 6.28
N VAL A 10 1.62 9.61 5.48
CA VAL A 10 1.26 10.69 4.55
C VAL A 10 0.26 11.63 5.25
N PRO A 11 0.43 12.96 5.14
CA PRO A 11 -0.57 13.90 5.62
C PRO A 11 -1.85 13.79 4.76
N SER A 12 -2.88 13.22 5.36
CA SER A 12 -4.23 13.15 4.83
C SER A 12 -5.04 14.33 5.33
N ARG A 13 -5.72 15.02 4.40
CA ARG A 13 -6.68 16.08 4.74
C ARG A 13 -7.87 15.57 5.57
N ARG A 14 -8.20 14.27 5.48
CA ARG A 14 -9.36 13.67 6.16
C ARG A 14 -8.98 12.83 7.38
N LEU A 15 -7.80 12.20 7.34
CA LEU A 15 -7.39 11.18 8.30
C LEU A 15 -6.14 11.56 9.12
N GLY A 16 -5.73 12.83 9.14
CA GLY A 16 -4.50 13.21 9.86
C GLY A 16 -3.27 12.57 9.20
N ARG A 17 -2.42 11.88 9.96
CA ARG A 17 -1.25 11.15 9.45
C ARG A 17 -1.59 9.68 9.22
N SER A 18 -1.72 9.28 7.96
CA SER A 18 -2.04 7.88 7.61
C SER A 18 -0.82 7.14 7.12
N LEU A 19 -0.57 5.95 7.66
CA LEU A 19 0.32 4.96 7.08
C LEU A 19 -0.42 4.23 5.95
N GLY A 20 0.21 4.08 4.79
CA GLY A 20 -0.34 3.34 3.65
C GLY A 20 0.21 1.92 3.60
N VAL A 21 -0.65 0.96 3.26
CA VAL A 21 -0.31 -0.44 3.02
C VAL A 21 -0.71 -0.82 1.60
N ASN A 22 0.26 -1.21 0.80
CA ASN A 22 0.09 -1.69 -0.55
C ASN A 22 0.27 -3.22 -0.58
N ASN A 23 -0.85 -3.94 -0.58
CA ASN A 23 -0.86 -5.40 -0.60
C ASN A 23 -1.08 -6.00 -1.99
N ILE A 24 -1.09 -5.19 -3.06
CA ILE A 24 -1.24 -5.65 -4.44
C ILE A 24 -0.24 -4.88 -5.32
N PRO A 25 0.69 -5.56 -6.02
CA PRO A 25 1.66 -4.89 -6.84
C PRO A 25 1.00 -4.08 -7.96
N GLY A 26 1.66 -2.99 -8.31
CA GLY A 26 1.12 -2.05 -9.29
C GLY A 26 0.89 -2.67 -10.64
N LYS A 27 -0.18 -2.21 -11.29
CA LYS A 27 -0.57 -2.58 -12.66
C LYS A 27 -1.02 -4.04 -12.81
N THR A 28 -1.28 -4.73 -11.71
CA THR A 28 -2.13 -5.93 -11.68
C THR A 28 -3.54 -5.52 -11.27
N CYS A 29 -4.49 -5.61 -12.20
CA CYS A 29 -5.84 -5.09 -11.99
C CYS A 29 -6.85 -5.87 -12.82
N THR A 30 -8.03 -6.13 -12.27
CA THR A 30 -9.20 -6.64 -13.03
C THR A 30 -9.72 -5.62 -14.06
N TYR A 31 -9.28 -4.36 -13.99
CA TYR A 31 -9.72 -3.26 -14.85
C TYR A 31 -8.57 -2.59 -15.62
N GLY A 32 -8.94 -1.92 -16.71
CA GLY A 32 -8.05 -1.13 -17.58
C GLY A 32 -8.37 0.37 -17.57
N CYS A 33 -8.56 0.96 -16.39
CA CYS A 33 -9.06 2.34 -16.24
C CYS A 33 -8.18 3.36 -16.99
N VAL A 34 -8.76 4.07 -17.98
CA VAL A 34 -8.06 5.07 -18.79
C VAL A 34 -7.55 6.27 -17.99
N TYR A 35 -8.08 6.47 -16.79
CA TYR A 35 -7.75 7.56 -15.86
C TYR A 35 -6.90 7.08 -14.66
N CYS A 36 -6.36 5.85 -14.70
CA CYS A 36 -5.56 5.33 -13.60
C CYS A 36 -4.27 6.15 -13.42
N GLN A 37 -4.06 6.71 -12.22
CA GLN A 37 -2.87 7.50 -11.90
C GLN A 37 -1.57 6.67 -11.89
N ILE A 38 -1.69 5.35 -11.70
CA ILE A 38 -0.58 4.38 -11.70
C ILE A 38 -0.17 4.01 -13.13
N GLY A 39 -1.01 4.36 -14.11
CA GLY A 39 -0.80 4.13 -15.53
C GLY A 39 -1.58 2.92 -16.06
N LYS A 40 -1.25 2.54 -17.30
CA LYS A 40 -1.93 1.45 -18.01
C LYS A 40 -1.68 0.10 -17.32
N THR A 41 -2.74 -0.68 -17.16
CA THR A 41 -2.69 -2.07 -16.67
C THR A 41 -1.76 -2.91 -17.54
N ILE A 42 -0.86 -3.66 -16.90
CA ILE A 42 0.10 -4.56 -17.57
C ILE A 42 -0.37 -6.00 -17.42
N SER A 43 -0.85 -6.37 -16.23
CA SER A 43 -1.40 -7.69 -15.95
C SER A 43 -2.89 -7.57 -15.64
N MET A 44 -3.73 -8.06 -16.55
CA MET A 44 -5.16 -8.14 -16.33
C MET A 44 -5.49 -9.53 -15.79
N GLU A 45 -5.65 -9.62 -14.48
CA GLU A 45 -5.90 -10.85 -13.75
C GLU A 45 -7.28 -10.79 -13.10
N PHE A 46 -7.97 -11.93 -13.05
CA PHE A 46 -9.32 -12.06 -12.45
C PHE A 46 -9.37 -13.13 -11.37
N GLU A 47 -8.29 -13.91 -11.24
CA GLU A 47 -8.21 -15.00 -10.30
C GLU A 47 -7.69 -14.47 -8.97
N ARG A 48 -8.49 -14.70 -7.91
CA ARG A 48 -8.10 -14.33 -6.56
C ARG A 48 -6.88 -15.14 -6.13
N ARG A 49 -5.83 -14.44 -5.72
CA ARG A 49 -4.60 -15.05 -5.20
C ARG A 49 -3.97 -14.18 -4.12
N GLU A 50 -2.97 -14.75 -3.44
CA GLU A 50 -2.07 -13.97 -2.60
C GLU A 50 -1.03 -13.26 -3.49
N PHE A 51 -0.83 -11.97 -3.24
CA PHE A 51 0.18 -11.16 -3.94
C PHE A 51 1.48 -11.05 -3.15
N TYR A 52 1.38 -11.10 -1.82
CA TYR A 52 2.48 -11.13 -0.86
C TYR A 52 2.12 -12.10 0.25
N LYS A 53 3.13 -12.67 0.92
CA LYS A 53 2.87 -13.44 2.15
C LYS A 53 2.43 -12.48 3.25
N ILE A 54 1.52 -12.94 4.11
CA ILE A 54 1.02 -12.12 5.24
C ILE A 54 2.18 -11.64 6.13
N ASP A 55 3.15 -12.50 6.40
CA ASP A 55 4.32 -12.15 7.22
C ASP A 55 5.16 -11.03 6.60
N GLU A 56 5.24 -10.93 5.27
CA GLU A 56 5.96 -9.84 4.60
C GLU A 56 5.26 -8.50 4.81
N ILE A 57 3.92 -8.49 4.76
CA ILE A 57 3.11 -7.30 5.02
C ILE A 57 3.27 -6.87 6.48
N ILE A 58 3.10 -7.80 7.43
CA ILE A 58 3.24 -7.52 8.86
C ILE A 58 4.64 -6.97 9.17
N ASN A 59 5.70 -7.61 8.65
CA ASN A 59 7.07 -7.18 8.88
C ASN A 59 7.37 -5.81 8.24
N SER A 60 6.79 -5.50 7.07
CA SER A 60 6.94 -4.17 6.45
C SER A 60 6.27 -3.10 7.31
N VAL A 61 5.01 -3.33 7.72
CA VAL A 61 4.21 -2.38 8.52
C VAL A 61 4.85 -2.12 9.88
N ASN A 62 5.26 -3.17 10.61
CA ASN A 62 5.90 -3.02 11.92
C ASN A 62 7.17 -2.19 11.84
N ARG A 63 8.04 -2.46 10.85
CA ARG A 63 9.26 -1.67 10.66
C ARG A 63 8.96 -0.20 10.37
N LYS A 64 7.88 0.09 9.65
CA LYS A 64 7.49 1.48 9.39
C LYS A 64 6.94 2.15 10.64
N ILE A 65 6.12 1.46 11.44
CA ILE A 65 5.66 1.93 12.75
C ILE A 65 6.86 2.27 13.64
N ASP A 66 7.82 1.35 13.80
CA ASP A 66 9.03 1.58 14.60
C ASP A 66 9.81 2.82 14.12
N SER A 67 9.91 3.00 12.79
CA SER A 67 10.59 4.16 12.20
C SER A 67 9.87 5.49 12.48
N VAL A 68 8.55 5.45 12.62
CA VAL A 68 7.70 6.62 12.88
C VAL A 68 7.76 7.00 14.35
N GLU A 69 7.68 6.02 15.23
CA GLU A 69 7.84 6.21 16.67
C GLU A 69 9.20 6.79 17.02
N LYS A 70 10.29 6.26 16.42
CA LYS A 70 11.65 6.80 16.61
C LYS A 70 11.81 8.26 16.16
N ARG A 71 10.97 8.73 15.24
CA ARG A 71 10.94 10.13 14.78
C ARG A 71 10.01 11.02 15.62
N GLY A 72 9.30 10.47 16.60
CA GLY A 72 8.29 11.20 17.37
C GLY A 72 7.08 11.63 16.55
N GLU A 73 6.87 11.02 15.38
CA GLU A 73 5.73 11.27 14.52
C GLU A 73 4.54 10.38 14.95
N LYS A 74 3.32 10.77 14.57
CA LYS A 74 2.10 9.99 14.86
C LYS A 74 1.59 9.25 13.63
N ILE A 75 0.90 8.14 13.89
CA ILE A 75 0.07 7.43 12.93
C ILE A 75 -1.35 7.45 13.50
N ASP A 76 -2.24 8.17 12.81
CA ASP A 76 -3.65 8.25 13.20
C ASP A 76 -4.45 7.09 12.56
N PHE A 77 -4.04 6.64 11.36
CA PHE A 77 -4.71 5.57 10.61
C PHE A 77 -3.71 4.69 9.86
N ILE A 78 -4.07 3.43 9.68
CA ILE A 78 -3.43 2.51 8.73
C ILE A 78 -4.45 2.23 7.64
N THR A 79 -4.12 2.55 6.39
CA THR A 79 -5.05 2.46 5.26
C THR A 79 -4.48 1.51 4.21
N PHE A 80 -5.29 0.55 3.76
CA PHE A 80 -4.95 -0.26 2.58
C PHE A 80 -5.21 0.56 1.33
N VAL A 81 -4.14 0.83 0.57
CA VAL A 81 -4.15 1.61 -0.67
C VAL A 81 -3.32 0.83 -1.68
N PRO A 82 -3.88 -0.24 -2.28
CA PRO A 82 -3.16 -1.05 -3.24
C PRO A 82 -2.92 -0.32 -4.56
N ASP A 83 -1.84 -0.67 -5.25
CA ASP A 83 -1.53 -0.13 -6.59
C ASP A 83 -2.26 -0.89 -7.74
N GLY A 84 -3.26 -1.70 -7.38
CA GLY A 84 -3.99 -2.61 -8.25
C GLY A 84 -5.35 -2.98 -7.67
N GLU A 85 -6.13 -3.76 -8.42
CA GLU A 85 -7.44 -4.28 -7.99
C GLU A 85 -7.43 -5.82 -8.14
N PRO A 86 -7.84 -6.57 -7.10
CA PRO A 86 -7.90 -8.03 -7.17
C PRO A 86 -9.03 -8.54 -8.08
#